data_AF-A0A7S0MWC9-F1
#
_entry.id   AF-A0A7S0MWC9-F1
#
_cell.length_a   1.000
_cell.length_b   1.000
_cell.length_c   1.000
_cell.angle_alpha   90.00
_cell.angle_beta   90.00
_cell.angle_gamma   90.00
#
_symmetry.space_group_name_H-M   'P 1'
#
loop_
_entity.id
_entity.type
_entity.pdbx_description
1 polymer ?
#
loop_
_entity_poly.entity_id
_entity_poly.type
_entity_poly.pdbx_seq_one_letter_code
_entity_poly.pdbx_strand_id
1 'polypeptide(L)'
;EEVIETVSCIKVDEEFNYFGFCDDFGPMSLGSVCQFCRRVEEELNNNDTPVCITTARNVKSLTNAVFLLGSYMLMSLSFDVDAVRKLLEPILRQAIPYTDVSPGKPTFGLKVEDCWGGLLKAKQLAWVSFAANGFDLEQYCHYDSPLNADLHEVV
;
A
#
# COMPACT_ATOMS: atom_id res chain seq x y z
N GLU A 1 -18.97 -22.52 24.61
CA GLU A 1 -17.67 -21.85 24.75
C GLU A 1 -17.41 -21.12 23.46
N GLU A 2 -17.31 -19.79 23.53
CA GLU A 2 -16.94 -18.96 22.38
C GLU A 2 -15.43 -19.16 22.19
N VAL A 3 -15.03 -19.87 21.14
CA VAL A 3 -13.61 -20.01 20.80
C VAL A 3 -13.17 -18.62 20.36
N ILE A 4 -12.44 -17.92 21.23
CA ILE A 4 -11.75 -16.69 20.85
C ILE A 4 -10.61 -17.13 19.95
N GLU A 5 -10.85 -17.15 18.64
CA GLU A 5 -9.79 -17.27 17.65
C GLU A 5 -8.79 -16.14 17.90
N THR A 6 -7.56 -16.52 18.22
CA THR A 6 -6.47 -15.55 18.34
C THR A 6 -6.12 -15.09 16.93
N VAL A 7 -6.14 -13.78 16.69
CA VAL A 7 -5.89 -13.17 15.38
C VAL A 7 -4.68 -12.26 15.51
N SER A 8 -3.69 -12.40 14.61
CA SER A 8 -2.60 -11.43 14.53
C SER A 8 -3.08 -10.17 13.82
N CYS A 9 -2.64 -9.00 14.26
CA CYS A 9 -3.08 -7.72 13.69
C CYS A 9 -1.89 -6.91 13.19
N ILE A 10 -1.98 -6.44 11.94
CA ILE A 10 -1.11 -5.41 11.39
C ILE A 10 -1.89 -4.10 11.42
N LYS A 11 -1.30 -3.06 12.02
CA LYS A 11 -1.96 -1.76 12.20
C LYS A 11 -1.33 -0.74 11.27
N VAL A 12 -2.02 -0.46 10.17
CA VAL A 12 -1.48 0.33 9.06
C VAL A 12 -0.95 1.69 9.55
N ASP A 13 -1.74 2.41 10.34
CA ASP A 13 -1.39 3.77 10.80
C ASP A 13 -0.26 3.82 11.84
N GLU A 14 0.09 2.70 12.47
CA GLU A 14 1.22 2.63 13.42
C GLU A 14 2.53 2.27 12.70
N GLU A 15 2.44 1.50 11.62
CA GLU A 15 3.59 0.89 10.95
C GLU A 15 3.98 1.61 9.64
N PHE A 16 3.02 2.21 8.93
CA PHE A 16 3.24 2.80 7.62
C PHE A 16 2.68 4.23 7.58
N ASN A 17 3.59 5.20 7.44
CA ASN A 17 3.24 6.62 7.48
C ASN A 17 3.40 7.27 6.11
N TYR A 18 2.42 8.10 5.74
CA TYR A 18 2.54 9.00 4.61
C TYR A 18 2.86 10.41 5.12
N PHE A 19 3.88 11.04 4.55
CA PHE A 19 4.28 12.40 4.89
C PHE A 19 3.77 13.35 3.80
N GLY A 20 2.63 13.98 4.06
CA GLY A 20 2.01 14.91 3.10
C GLY A 20 2.70 16.26 3.02
N PHE A 21 2.64 16.88 1.84
CA PHE A 21 3.19 18.22 1.60
C PHE A 21 2.14 19.32 1.85
N CYS A 22 0.88 19.04 1.53
CA CYS A 22 -0.27 19.92 1.71
C CYS A 22 -1.47 19.09 2.22
N ASP A 23 -2.61 19.11 1.51
CA ASP A 23 -3.81 18.35 1.87
C ASP A 23 -3.79 16.89 1.36
N ASP A 24 -2.76 16.54 0.60
CA ASP A 24 -2.50 15.18 0.11
C ASP A 24 -2.28 14.20 1.26
N PHE A 25 -2.63 12.94 1.02
CA PHE A 25 -2.62 11.91 2.05
C PHE A 25 -2.14 10.54 1.55
N GLY A 26 -1.79 10.43 0.27
CA GLY A 26 -1.40 9.16 -0.35
C GLY A 26 -1.34 9.27 -1.89
N PRO A 27 -1.19 8.14 -2.59
CA PRO A 27 -1.05 6.78 -2.05
C PRO A 27 0.28 6.57 -1.29
N MET A 28 0.38 5.46 -0.57
CA MET A 28 1.63 5.05 0.08
C MET A 28 2.73 4.82 -0.96
N SER A 29 3.98 5.11 -0.58
CA SER A 29 5.14 5.00 -1.47
C SER A 29 5.48 3.55 -1.84
N LEU A 30 6.32 3.37 -2.87
CA LEU A 30 6.75 2.04 -3.28
C LEU A 30 7.52 1.30 -2.16
N GLY A 31 8.32 2.05 -1.39
CA GLY A 31 8.98 1.54 -0.19
C GLY A 31 7.97 0.99 0.82
N SER A 32 6.90 1.74 1.11
CA SER A 32 5.83 1.29 2.01
C SER A 32 5.08 0.08 1.46
N VAL A 33 4.82 0.00 0.15
CA VAL A 33 4.22 -1.18 -0.47
C VAL A 33 5.12 -2.41 -0.28
N CYS A 34 6.42 -2.28 -0.50
CA CYS A 34 7.38 -3.38 -0.31
C CYS A 34 7.45 -3.80 1.17
N GLN A 35 7.54 -2.84 2.10
CA GLN A 35 7.55 -3.11 3.53
C GLN A 35 6.27 -3.83 3.97
N PHE A 36 5.10 -3.36 3.51
CA PHE A 36 3.81 -3.97 3.82
C PHE A 36 3.74 -5.41 3.30
N CYS A 37 4.17 -5.66 2.06
CA CYS A 37 4.20 -7.03 1.53
C CYS A 37 5.08 -7.96 2.37
N ARG A 38 6.31 -7.52 2.72
CA ARG A 38 7.21 -8.31 3.57
C ARG A 38 6.63 -8.54 4.97
N ARG A 39 6.00 -7.53 5.55
CA ARG A 39 5.36 -7.59 6.87
C ARG A 39 4.22 -8.60 6.92
N VAL A 40 3.37 -8.63 5.89
CA VAL A 40 2.28 -9.62 5.79
C VAL A 40 2.83 -11.03 5.64
N GLU A 41 3.81 -11.24 4.76
CA GLU A 41 4.46 -12.55 4.61
C GLU A 41 5.15 -13.00 5.90
N GLU A 42 5.81 -12.09 6.63
CA GLU A 42 6.42 -12.39 7.92
C GLU A 42 5.39 -12.86 8.95
N GLU A 43 4.25 -12.16 9.08
CA GLU A 43 3.19 -12.59 9.99
C GLU A 43 2.62 -13.96 9.62
N LEU A 44 2.36 -14.19 8.33
CA LEU A 44 1.80 -15.45 7.83
C LEU A 44 2.77 -16.63 7.99
N ASN A 45 4.07 -16.39 7.93
CA ASN A 45 5.08 -17.43 8.11
C ASN A 45 5.38 -17.73 9.59
N ASN A 46 5.21 -16.75 10.47
CA ASN A 46 5.52 -16.88 11.90
C ASN A 46 4.31 -17.32 12.74
N ASN A 47 3.09 -17.22 12.21
CA ASN A 47 1.87 -17.53 12.94
C ASN A 47 0.92 -18.37 12.09
N ASP A 48 0.30 -19.39 12.69
CA ASP A 48 -0.79 -20.16 12.08
C ASP A 48 -2.17 -19.50 12.27
N THR A 49 -2.21 -18.22 12.63
CA THR A 49 -3.45 -17.47 12.89
C THR A 49 -3.81 -16.55 11.72
N PRO A 50 -5.09 -16.23 11.52
CA PRO A 50 -5.48 -15.22 10.55
C PRO A 50 -4.78 -13.89 10.85
N VAL A 51 -4.36 -13.19 9.79
CA VAL A 51 -3.78 -11.84 9.87
C VAL A 51 -4.86 -10.83 9.52
N CYS A 52 -5.19 -9.96 10.48
CA CYS A 52 -6.15 -8.88 10.32
C CYS A 52 -5.43 -7.57 10.03
N ILE A 53 -5.77 -6.94 8.90
CA ILE A 53 -5.27 -5.60 8.57
C ILE A 53 -6.24 -4.58 9.16
N THR A 54 -5.73 -3.73 10.03
CA THR A 54 -6.52 -2.73 10.76
C THR A 54 -6.03 -1.32 10.48
N THR A 55 -6.94 -0.35 10.58
CA THR A 55 -6.63 1.06 10.34
C THR A 55 -7.53 1.97 11.17
N ALA A 56 -7.13 3.22 11.35
CA ALA A 56 -7.87 4.24 12.05
C ALA A 56 -9.24 4.49 11.41
N ARG A 57 -10.23 4.93 12.22
CA ARG A 57 -11.59 5.22 11.77
C ARG A 57 -11.68 6.58 11.06
N ASN A 58 -10.95 6.75 9.97
CA ASN A 58 -11.08 7.89 9.08
C ASN A 58 -10.88 7.46 7.62
N VAL A 59 -11.45 8.22 6.70
CA VAL A 59 -11.52 7.82 5.28
C VAL A 59 -10.16 7.85 4.57
N LYS A 60 -9.23 8.72 4.99
CA LYS A 60 -7.88 8.82 4.43
C LYS A 60 -7.06 7.57 4.77
N SER A 61 -7.06 7.19 6.06
CA SER A 61 -6.44 5.95 6.55
C SER A 61 -7.04 4.70 5.91
N LEU A 62 -8.38 4.61 5.83
CA LEU A 62 -9.06 3.51 5.13
C LEU A 62 -8.64 3.39 3.66
N THR A 63 -8.52 4.54 2.97
CA THR A 63 -8.09 4.59 1.56
C THR A 63 -6.67 4.06 1.38
N ASN A 64 -5.73 4.43 2.26
CA ASN A 64 -4.36 3.91 2.22
C ASN A 64 -4.26 2.44 2.62
N ALA A 65 -5.03 2.01 3.62
CA ALA A 65 -5.05 0.62 4.05
C ALA A 65 -5.60 -0.31 2.96
N VAL A 66 -6.70 0.07 2.28
CA VAL A 66 -7.23 -0.71 1.16
C VAL A 66 -6.23 -0.70 -0.01
N PHE A 67 -5.58 0.42 -0.30
CA PHE A 67 -4.53 0.49 -1.32
C PHE A 67 -3.37 -0.48 -1.04
N LEU A 68 -2.84 -0.52 0.19
CA LEU A 68 -1.76 -1.44 0.58
C LEU A 68 -2.21 -2.90 0.49
N LEU A 69 -3.39 -3.23 1.00
CA LEU A 69 -3.94 -4.59 0.93
C LEU A 69 -4.10 -5.06 -0.52
N GLY A 70 -4.69 -4.23 -1.39
CA GLY A 70 -4.81 -4.55 -2.81
C GLY A 70 -3.45 -4.66 -3.50
N SER A 71 -2.49 -3.82 -3.13
CA SER A 71 -1.12 -3.89 -3.66
C SER A 71 -0.45 -5.23 -3.30
N TYR A 72 -0.59 -5.70 -2.06
CA TYR A 72 -0.13 -7.03 -1.65
C TYR A 72 -0.74 -8.14 -2.50
N MET A 73 -2.06 -8.09 -2.75
CA MET A 73 -2.74 -9.08 -3.58
C MET A 73 -2.23 -9.13 -5.02
N LEU A 74 -1.91 -7.96 -5.61
CA LEU A 74 -1.36 -7.88 -6.97
C LEU A 74 0.11 -8.34 -7.01
N MET A 75 0.90 -7.91 -6.03
CA MET A 75 2.35 -8.09 -6.02
C MET A 75 2.76 -9.49 -5.56
N SER A 76 2.18 -9.97 -4.46
CA SER A 76 2.52 -11.26 -3.84
C SER A 76 1.59 -12.40 -4.28
N LEU A 77 0.29 -12.16 -4.38
CA LEU A 77 -0.70 -13.21 -4.70
C LEU A 77 -1.03 -13.33 -6.19
N SER A 78 -0.44 -12.47 -7.04
CA SER A 78 -0.61 -12.47 -8.50
C SER A 78 -2.05 -12.34 -8.98
N PHE A 79 -2.88 -11.59 -8.25
CA PHE A 79 -4.21 -11.24 -8.72
C PHE A 79 -4.13 -10.17 -9.83
N ASP A 80 -5.21 -10.04 -10.59
CA ASP A 80 -5.45 -8.88 -11.44
C ASP A 80 -6.28 -7.80 -10.70
N VAL A 81 -6.34 -6.60 -11.29
CA VAL A 81 -7.03 -5.45 -10.68
C VAL A 81 -8.53 -5.70 -10.50
N ASP A 82 -9.16 -6.44 -11.42
CA ASP A 82 -10.60 -6.70 -11.37
C ASP A 82 -10.96 -7.68 -10.25
N ALA A 83 -10.14 -8.71 -10.04
CA ALA A 83 -10.26 -9.65 -8.94
C ALA A 83 -10.12 -8.94 -7.58
N VAL A 84 -9.10 -8.10 -7.43
CA VAL A 84 -8.88 -7.30 -6.20
C VAL A 84 -10.05 -6.35 -5.95
N ARG A 85 -10.46 -5.59 -6.98
CA ARG A 85 -11.60 -4.66 -6.90
C ARG A 85 -12.88 -5.37 -6.47
N LYS A 86 -13.16 -6.55 -7.02
CA LYS A 86 -14.35 -7.34 -6.66
C LYS A 86 -14.29 -7.85 -5.22
N LEU A 87 -13.14 -8.32 -4.77
CA LEU A 87 -12.98 -8.84 -3.41
C LEU A 87 -13.07 -7.75 -2.35
N LEU A 88 -12.44 -6.59 -2.60
CA LEU A 88 -12.37 -5.49 -1.65
C LEU A 88 -13.51 -4.47 -1.78
N GLU A 89 -14.50 -4.74 -2.64
CA GLU A 89 -15.56 -3.78 -2.99
C GLU A 89 -16.24 -3.10 -1.78
N PRO A 90 -16.62 -3.82 -0.70
CA PRO A 90 -17.35 -3.19 0.41
C PRO A 90 -16.53 -2.10 1.11
N ILE A 91 -15.20 -2.24 1.11
CA ILE A 91 -14.26 -1.30 1.72
C ILE A 91 -13.88 -0.23 0.68
N LEU A 92 -13.59 -0.66 -0.55
CA LEU A 92 -13.16 0.20 -1.65
C LEU A 92 -14.21 1.28 -1.98
N ARG A 93 -15.51 0.97 -1.87
CA ARG A 93 -16.60 1.96 -2.07
C ARG A 93 -16.55 3.13 -1.08
N GLN A 94 -15.87 2.98 0.05
CA GLN A 94 -15.70 4.03 1.05
C GLN A 94 -14.44 4.85 0.81
N ALA A 95 -13.52 4.37 -0.04
CA ALA A 95 -12.29 5.07 -0.36
C ALA A 95 -12.57 6.38 -1.13
N ILE A 96 -11.73 7.38 -0.89
CA ILE A 96 -11.77 8.66 -1.61
C ILE A 96 -10.61 8.74 -2.62
N PRO A 97 -10.75 9.50 -3.71
CA PRO A 97 -9.65 9.70 -4.64
C PRO A 97 -8.47 10.43 -3.98
N TYR A 98 -7.26 10.08 -4.40
CA TYR A 98 -6.04 10.82 -4.07
C TYR A 98 -6.00 12.15 -4.81
N THR A 99 -5.41 13.15 -4.16
CA THR A 99 -5.30 14.52 -4.67
C THR A 99 -3.83 14.86 -4.87
N ASP A 100 -3.56 15.84 -5.74
CA ASP A 100 -2.21 16.35 -5.91
C ASP A 100 -1.76 17.21 -4.72
N VAL A 101 -0.48 17.58 -4.72
CA VAL A 101 0.17 18.38 -3.66
C VAL A 101 -0.04 19.89 -3.82
N SER A 102 -0.78 20.31 -4.86
CA SER A 102 -0.99 21.74 -5.14
C SER A 102 -1.89 22.40 -4.08
N PRO A 103 -1.62 23.66 -3.71
CA PRO A 103 -2.48 24.37 -2.78
C PRO A 103 -3.84 24.68 -3.41
N GLY A 104 -4.90 24.54 -2.62
CA GLY A 104 -6.26 24.89 -3.01
C GLY A 104 -7.12 23.68 -3.37
N LYS A 105 -8.20 23.91 -4.12
CA LYS A 105 -9.17 22.86 -4.41
C LYS A 105 -8.62 21.89 -5.47
N PRO A 106 -8.57 20.56 -5.21
CA PRO A 106 -8.16 19.58 -6.20
C PRO A 106 -9.03 19.64 -7.45
N THR A 107 -8.39 19.56 -8.62
CA THR A 107 -9.08 19.56 -9.93
C THR A 107 -9.18 18.17 -10.55
N PHE A 108 -8.40 17.22 -10.04
CA PHE A 108 -8.37 15.82 -10.44
C PHE A 108 -8.25 14.92 -9.22
N GLY A 109 -8.87 13.74 -9.28
CA GLY A 109 -8.81 12.74 -8.22
C GLY A 109 -8.41 11.39 -8.79
N LEU A 110 -7.25 10.88 -8.42
CA LEU A 110 -6.74 9.58 -8.85
C LEU A 110 -7.34 8.48 -7.96
N LYS A 111 -7.99 7.47 -8.54
CA LYS A 111 -8.63 6.42 -7.73
C LYS A 111 -7.62 5.37 -7.28
N VAL A 112 -7.96 4.64 -6.22
CA VAL A 112 -7.16 3.49 -5.74
C VAL A 112 -6.95 2.46 -6.85
N GLU A 113 -8.00 2.20 -7.64
CA GLU A 113 -7.94 1.25 -8.76
C GLU A 113 -6.99 1.71 -9.88
N ASP A 114 -6.87 3.02 -10.10
CA ASP A 114 -5.93 3.57 -11.09
C ASP A 114 -4.49 3.34 -10.63
N CYS A 115 -4.22 3.54 -9.34
CA CYS A 115 -2.90 3.25 -8.72
C CYS A 115 -2.55 1.76 -8.84
N TRP A 116 -3.50 0.87 -8.56
CA TRP A 116 -3.33 -0.58 -8.75
C TRP A 116 -3.03 -0.96 -10.20
N GLY A 117 -3.73 -0.34 -11.16
CA GLY A 117 -3.46 -0.53 -12.58
C GLY A 117 -2.04 -0.14 -12.96
N GLY A 118 -1.57 1.01 -12.49
CA GLY A 118 -0.20 1.47 -12.67
C GLY A 118 0.83 0.51 -12.08
N LEU A 119 0.63 0.09 -10.83
CA LEU A 119 1.53 -0.83 -10.13
C LEU A 119 1.60 -2.20 -10.82
N LEU A 120 0.44 -2.77 -11.21
CA LEU A 120 0.41 -4.04 -11.95
C LEU A 120 1.11 -3.91 -13.31
N LYS A 121 0.94 -2.78 -14.01
CA LYS A 121 1.61 -2.55 -15.28
C LYS A 121 3.13 -2.43 -15.12
N ALA A 122 3.59 -1.75 -14.07
CA ALA A 122 5.01 -1.64 -13.74
C ALA A 122 5.63 -3.03 -13.46
N LYS A 123 4.92 -3.89 -12.71
CA LYS A 123 5.32 -5.30 -12.49
C LYS A 123 5.41 -6.08 -13.81
N GLN A 124 4.42 -5.94 -14.69
CA GLN A 124 4.40 -6.62 -16.00
C GLN A 124 5.53 -6.17 -16.94
N LEU A 125 5.94 -4.91 -16.85
CA LEU A 125 7.05 -4.34 -17.62
C LEU A 125 8.41 -4.55 -16.94
N ALA A 126 8.45 -5.23 -15.79
CA ALA A 126 9.64 -5.46 -14.98
C ALA A 126 10.36 -4.18 -14.51
N TRP A 127 9.62 -3.07 -14.35
CA TRP A 127 10.14 -1.84 -13.71
C TRP A 127 10.29 -2.00 -12.20
N VAL A 128 9.51 -2.90 -11.61
CA VAL A 128 9.61 -3.27 -10.20
C VAL A 128 9.44 -4.77 -10.03
N SER A 129 10.24 -5.37 -9.15
CA SER A 129 10.12 -6.77 -8.77
C SER A 129 10.04 -6.89 -7.25
N PHE A 130 8.94 -7.46 -6.75
CA PHE A 130 8.76 -7.72 -5.32
C PHE A 130 9.27 -9.12 -4.90
N ALA A 131 10.00 -9.80 -5.78
CA ALA A 131 10.74 -11.01 -5.41
C ALA A 131 11.85 -10.66 -4.40
N ALA A 132 12.38 -11.68 -3.69
CA ALA A 132 13.35 -11.50 -2.60
C ALA A 132 14.54 -10.57 -2.94
N ASN A 133 14.99 -10.55 -4.20
CA ASN A 133 16.12 -9.73 -4.66
C ASN A 133 15.72 -8.69 -5.72
N GLY A 134 14.43 -8.37 -5.84
CA GLY A 134 13.90 -7.55 -6.94
C GLY A 134 13.77 -6.06 -6.65
N PHE A 135 13.74 -5.66 -5.37
CA PHE A 135 13.60 -4.28 -4.94
C PHE A 135 14.50 -4.01 -3.73
N ASP A 136 15.49 -3.14 -3.92
CA ASP A 136 16.40 -2.71 -2.87
C ASP A 136 15.74 -1.61 -2.03
N LEU A 137 15.02 -2.06 -1.01
CA LEU A 137 14.33 -1.18 -0.07
C LEU A 137 15.31 -0.31 0.73
N GLU A 138 16.51 -0.80 1.03
CA GLU A 138 17.50 -0.04 1.80
C GLU A 138 18.01 1.14 0.97
N GLN A 139 18.37 0.89 -0.29
CA GLN A 139 18.75 1.93 -1.24
C GLN A 139 17.62 2.94 -1.47
N TYR A 140 16.38 2.46 -1.70
CA TYR A 140 15.22 3.32 -1.87
C TYR A 140 15.03 4.27 -0.67
N CYS A 141 15.03 3.72 0.55
CA CYS A 141 14.88 4.52 1.76
C CYS A 141 16.09 5.43 2.04
N HIS A 142 17.30 5.04 1.60
CA HIS A 142 18.48 5.88 1.71
C HIS A 142 18.29 7.16 0.90
N TYR A 143 17.96 7.06 -0.39
CA TYR A 143 17.84 8.21 -1.28
C TYR A 143 16.52 9.00 -1.13
N ASP A 144 15.48 8.41 -0.53
CA ASP A 144 14.26 9.12 -0.12
C ASP A 144 14.54 10.25 0.89
N SER A 145 15.63 10.14 1.66
CA SER A 145 15.98 11.16 2.63
C SER A 145 16.44 12.45 1.93
N PRO A 146 15.93 13.63 2.33
CA PRO A 146 16.44 14.91 1.87
C PRO A 146 17.92 15.16 2.18
N LEU A 147 18.47 14.44 3.18
CA LEU A 147 19.89 14.48 3.53
C LEU A 147 20.75 13.66 2.56
N ASN A 148 20.13 12.79 1.78
CA ASN A 148 20.76 11.85 0.86
C ASN A 148 20.18 12.02 -0.57
N ALA A 149 20.04 13.26 -1.03
CA ALA A 149 19.68 13.67 -2.39
C ALA A 149 18.19 13.76 -2.78
N ASP A 150 17.23 13.29 -1.97
CA ASP A 150 15.79 13.38 -2.28
C ASP A 150 15.47 12.83 -3.68
N LEU A 151 15.82 11.57 -3.92
CA LEU A 151 15.86 10.98 -5.26
C LEU A 151 15.24 9.59 -5.31
N HIS A 152 14.46 9.37 -6.37
CA HIS A 152 13.88 8.06 -6.74
C HIS A 152 14.13 7.73 -8.20
N GLU A 153 14.54 6.49 -8.48
CA GLU A 153 14.58 5.93 -9.84
C GLU A 153 13.17 5.44 -10.23
N VAL A 154 12.74 5.79 -11.45
CA VAL A 154 11.35 5.51 -11.90
C VAL A 154 11.28 4.35 -12.90
N VAL A 155 12.32 4.15 -13.74
CA VAL A 155 12.41 3.11 -14.79
C VAL A 155 13.84 2.71 -15.07
#